data_AF-A0A5J4VVM9-F1
#
_entry.id   AF-A0A5J4VVM9-F1
#
_cell.length_a   1.000
_cell.length_b   1.000
_cell.length_c   1.000
_cell.angle_alpha   90.00
_cell.angle_beta   90.00
_cell.angle_gamma   90.00
#
_symmetry.space_group_name_H-M   'P 1'
#
loop_
_entity.id
_entity.type
_entity.pdbx_description
1 polymer ?
#
loop_
_entity_poly.entity_id
_entity_poly.type
_entity_poly.pdbx_seq_one_letter_code
_entity_poly.pdbx_strand_id
1 'polypeptide(L)'
;MDVNKGLFEKDALSAMTQMLDTKDYYVKIKVNAIILNIIKAGVFDLKDGQQHPYLQTLTNNGIIAQLFETIDMKDILKQTALYLSYLYKAAPIPIEYRRKIIMKLKSLNNKYYDSLAMLAECPGTDMNKNKVANAVKDKVQKYSDEKYMDQSRYWKDQDNKYKEEIKSKAKQVLAMIMQINNGKNSDQIARENSSSQQQLASSSSLQTYTPISNDPLLTKDQG
;
A
#
# COMPACT_ATOMS: atom_id res chain seq x y z
N MET A 1 -12.14 6.08 29.54
CA MET A 1 -11.55 4.80 29.11
C MET A 1 -11.44 3.92 30.34
N ASP A 2 -12.18 2.82 30.37
CA ASP A 2 -12.25 1.90 31.52
C ASP A 2 -10.97 1.08 31.65
N VAL A 3 -10.19 1.37 32.70
CA VAL A 3 -8.98 0.62 33.08
C VAL A 3 -9.31 -0.86 33.34
N ASN A 4 -10.57 -1.16 33.72
CA ASN A 4 -11.05 -2.52 33.96
C ASN A 4 -11.18 -3.37 32.68
N LYS A 5 -11.38 -2.75 31.51
CA LYS A 5 -11.55 -3.51 30.25
C LYS A 5 -10.23 -4.16 29.80
N GLY A 6 -9.12 -3.44 29.94
CA GLY A 6 -7.79 -3.94 29.56
C GLY A 6 -7.26 -5.05 30.49
N LEU A 7 -7.60 -5.00 31.78
CA LEU A 7 -7.17 -6.02 32.74
C LEU A 7 -7.91 -7.35 32.50
N PHE A 8 -9.24 -7.29 32.31
CA PHE A 8 -10.05 -8.46 31.97
C PHE A 8 -9.62 -9.12 30.66
N GLU A 9 -9.28 -8.33 29.64
CA GLU A 9 -8.79 -8.86 28.36
C GLU A 9 -7.46 -9.59 28.52
N LYS A 10 -6.53 -9.07 29.33
CA LYS A 10 -5.22 -9.69 29.54
C LYS A 10 -5.32 -11.04 30.26
N ASP A 11 -6.08 -11.10 31.34
CA ASP A 11 -6.23 -12.33 32.13
C ASP A 11 -7.00 -13.40 31.37
N ALA A 12 -8.06 -13.01 30.64
CA ALA A 12 -8.81 -13.92 29.79
C ALA A 12 -7.96 -14.50 28.66
N LEU A 13 -7.13 -13.68 28.00
CA LEU A 13 -6.21 -14.14 26.95
C LEU A 13 -5.14 -15.09 27.49
N SER A 14 -4.57 -14.81 28.66
CA SER A 14 -3.61 -15.71 29.30
C SER A 14 -4.23 -17.07 29.61
N ALA A 15 -5.44 -17.08 30.17
CA ALA A 15 -6.17 -18.32 30.43
C ALA A 15 -6.44 -19.09 29.13
N MET A 16 -6.88 -18.41 28.07
CA MET A 16 -7.09 -19.03 26.75
C MET A 16 -5.81 -19.63 26.17
N THR A 17 -4.66 -18.95 26.26
CA THR A 17 -3.37 -19.50 25.81
C THR A 17 -3.02 -20.80 26.54
N GLN A 18 -3.21 -20.84 27.87
CA GLN A 18 -2.99 -22.07 28.64
C GLN A 18 -3.94 -23.19 28.22
N MET A 19 -5.21 -22.87 27.98
CA MET A 19 -6.19 -23.87 27.55
C MET A 19 -5.95 -24.35 26.11
N LEU A 20 -5.26 -23.60 25.25
CA LEU A 20 -4.86 -24.07 23.92
C LEU A 20 -3.75 -25.13 23.96
N ASP A 21 -2.94 -25.13 25.01
CA ASP A 21 -1.88 -26.13 25.24
C ASP A 21 -2.41 -27.46 25.82
N THR A 22 -3.72 -27.53 26.12
CA THR A 22 -4.32 -28.77 26.61
C THR A 22 -4.21 -29.92 25.61
N LYS A 23 -4.13 -31.15 26.14
CA LYS A 23 -4.24 -32.40 25.37
C LYS A 23 -5.70 -32.73 25.02
N ASP A 24 -6.66 -32.13 25.71
CA ASP A 24 -8.08 -32.34 25.46
C ASP A 24 -8.53 -31.61 24.17
N TYR A 25 -8.80 -32.42 23.14
CA TYR A 25 -9.22 -31.91 21.84
C TYR A 25 -10.53 -31.11 21.88
N TYR A 26 -11.48 -31.50 22.74
CA TYR A 26 -12.76 -30.81 22.86
C TYR A 26 -12.58 -29.43 23.50
N VAL A 27 -11.79 -29.34 24.56
CA VAL A 27 -11.44 -28.06 25.20
C VAL A 27 -10.75 -27.15 24.18
N LYS A 28 -9.79 -27.67 23.41
CA LYS A 28 -9.08 -26.91 22.38
C LYS A 28 -10.03 -26.35 21.31
N ILE A 29 -10.99 -27.14 20.83
CA ILE A 29 -12.02 -26.67 19.89
C ILE A 29 -12.85 -25.54 20.50
N LYS A 30 -13.29 -25.68 21.75
CA LYS A 30 -14.14 -24.67 22.41
C LYS A 30 -13.40 -23.36 22.59
N VAL A 31 -12.13 -23.41 23.00
CA VAL A 31 -11.29 -22.22 23.17
C VAL A 31 -11.03 -21.55 21.82
N ASN A 32 -10.71 -22.31 20.77
CA ASN A 32 -10.60 -21.78 19.40
C ASN A 32 -11.88 -21.08 18.93
N ALA A 33 -13.05 -21.62 19.24
CA ALA A 33 -14.33 -21.00 18.89
C ALA A 33 -14.58 -19.69 19.66
N ILE A 34 -14.15 -19.60 20.92
CA ILE A 34 -14.23 -18.36 21.71
C ILE A 34 -13.30 -17.30 21.11
N ILE A 35 -12.04 -17.66 20.84
CA ILE A 35 -11.05 -16.76 20.22
C ILE A 35 -11.56 -16.25 18.88
N LEU A 36 -12.17 -17.11 18.05
CA LEU A 36 -12.82 -16.69 16.82
C LEU A 36 -13.84 -15.59 17.05
N ASN A 37 -14.75 -15.79 17.99
CA ASN A 37 -15.83 -14.84 18.21
C ASN A 37 -15.27 -13.47 18.63
N ILE A 38 -14.18 -13.47 19.42
CA ILE A 38 -13.46 -12.25 19.80
C ILE A 38 -12.85 -11.57 18.56
N ILE A 39 -12.13 -12.33 17.71
CA ILE A 39 -11.54 -11.82 16.47
C ILE A 39 -12.64 -11.25 15.56
N LYS A 40 -13.71 -12.01 15.32
CA LYS A 40 -14.81 -11.60 14.45
C LYS A 40 -15.50 -10.33 14.95
N ALA A 41 -15.71 -10.21 16.25
CA ALA A 41 -16.25 -8.98 16.85
C ALA A 41 -15.33 -7.78 16.61
N GLY A 42 -14.00 -7.99 16.64
CA GLY A 42 -13.00 -6.97 16.33
C GLY A 42 -12.99 -6.48 14.88
N VAL A 43 -13.65 -7.18 13.95
CA VAL A 43 -13.72 -6.80 12.52
C VAL A 43 -14.91 -5.88 12.22
N PHE A 44 -15.98 -5.93 13.02
CA PHE A 44 -17.29 -5.35 12.67
C PHE A 44 -17.24 -3.86 12.29
N ASP A 45 -16.38 -3.08 12.94
CA ASP A 45 -16.26 -1.62 12.71
C ASP A 45 -14.96 -1.23 11.98
N LEU A 46 -14.21 -2.18 11.40
CA LEU A 46 -12.97 -1.87 10.69
C LEU A 46 -13.24 -1.31 9.30
N LYS A 47 -12.69 -0.13 9.04
CA LYS A 47 -12.65 0.47 7.70
C LYS A 47 -11.52 -0.12 6.85
N ASP A 48 -11.55 0.16 5.55
CA ASP A 48 -10.49 -0.24 4.64
C ASP A 48 -9.14 0.32 5.08
N GLY A 49 -8.11 -0.53 5.01
CA GLY A 49 -6.76 -0.18 5.44
C GLY A 49 -6.56 -0.13 6.97
N GLN A 50 -7.60 -0.32 7.79
CA GLN A 50 -7.43 -0.40 9.23
C GLN A 50 -7.02 -1.80 9.67
N GLN A 51 -5.99 -1.87 10.52
CA GLN A 51 -5.51 -3.11 11.10
C GLN A 51 -6.41 -3.60 12.23
N HIS A 52 -6.43 -4.92 12.42
CA HIS A 52 -7.21 -5.54 13.47
C HIS A 52 -6.70 -5.19 14.88
N PRO A 53 -7.56 -4.75 15.82
CA PRO A 53 -7.12 -4.20 17.12
C PRO A 53 -6.41 -5.24 18.00
N TYR A 54 -6.75 -6.52 17.86
CA TYR A 54 -6.16 -7.59 18.66
C TYR A 54 -4.93 -8.24 18.03
N LEU A 55 -4.48 -7.83 16.82
CA LEU A 55 -3.37 -8.50 16.13
C LEU A 55 -2.09 -8.53 16.99
N GLN A 56 -1.68 -7.39 17.53
CA GLN A 56 -0.46 -7.30 18.33
C GLN A 56 -0.59 -8.09 19.65
N THR A 57 -1.73 -7.95 20.34
CA THR A 57 -1.96 -8.61 21.63
C THR A 57 -1.96 -10.14 21.48
N LEU A 58 -2.64 -10.67 20.47
CA LEU A 58 -2.67 -12.11 20.21
C LEU A 58 -1.31 -12.64 19.72
N THR A 59 -0.53 -11.82 19.01
CA THR A 59 0.83 -12.16 18.61
C THR A 59 1.74 -12.28 19.84
N ASN A 60 1.72 -11.27 20.72
CA ASN A 60 2.56 -11.24 21.91
C ASN A 60 2.25 -12.39 22.89
N ASN A 61 0.99 -12.83 22.94
CA ASN A 61 0.55 -13.93 23.81
C ASN A 61 0.72 -15.33 23.18
N GLY A 62 1.35 -15.43 22.01
CA GLY A 62 1.63 -16.72 21.34
C GLY A 62 0.43 -17.41 20.68
N ILE A 63 -0.77 -16.85 20.80
CA ILE A 63 -2.00 -17.42 20.21
C ILE A 63 -1.88 -17.52 18.69
N ILE A 64 -1.32 -16.50 18.04
CA ILE A 64 -1.12 -16.51 16.58
C ILE A 64 -0.19 -17.65 16.14
N ALA A 65 0.88 -17.93 16.89
CA ALA A 65 1.79 -19.03 16.59
C ALA A 65 1.07 -20.37 16.69
N GLN A 66 0.29 -20.58 17.76
CA GLN A 66 -0.52 -21.78 17.93
C GLN A 66 -1.57 -21.94 16.82
N LEU A 67 -2.20 -20.84 16.38
CA LEU A 67 -3.12 -20.89 15.24
C LEU A 67 -2.41 -21.38 13.97
N PHE A 68 -1.20 -20.89 13.69
CA PHE A 68 -0.43 -21.36 12.54
C PHE A 68 -0.09 -22.86 12.61
N GLU A 69 0.19 -23.41 13.79
CA GLU A 69 0.44 -24.84 13.97
C GLU A 69 -0.80 -25.68 13.68
N THR A 70 -2.00 -25.17 14.00
CA THR A 70 -3.27 -25.89 13.74
C THR A 70 -3.74 -25.84 12.29
N ILE A 71 -3.07 -25.07 11.42
CA ILE A 71 -3.49 -24.88 10.03
C ILE A 71 -3.32 -26.13 9.14
N ASP A 72 -2.77 -27.22 9.68
CA ASP A 72 -2.70 -28.55 9.02
C ASP A 72 -3.69 -29.58 9.58
N MET A 73 -4.38 -29.27 10.68
CA MET A 73 -5.41 -30.14 11.28
C MET A 73 -6.74 -30.05 10.50
N LYS A 74 -7.11 -31.13 9.79
CA LYS A 74 -8.22 -31.22 8.81
C LYS A 74 -9.53 -30.48 9.20
N ASP A 75 -9.99 -30.61 10.44
CA ASP A 75 -11.29 -30.07 10.89
C ASP A 75 -11.22 -28.64 11.42
N ILE A 76 -10.08 -28.25 12.01
CA ILE A 76 -9.83 -26.90 12.56
C ILE A 76 -9.38 -25.93 11.43
N LEU A 77 -8.90 -26.50 10.33
CA LEU A 77 -8.25 -25.82 9.21
C LEU A 77 -9.04 -24.71 8.54
N LYS A 78 -10.35 -24.93 8.35
CA LYS A 78 -11.22 -23.98 7.62
C LYS A 78 -11.38 -22.70 8.42
N GLN A 79 -11.56 -22.88 9.72
CA GLN A 79 -11.73 -21.86 10.72
C GLN A 79 -10.42 -21.07 10.89
N THR A 80 -9.29 -21.75 11.08
CA THR A 80 -7.97 -21.09 11.24
C THR A 80 -7.63 -20.16 10.06
N ALA A 81 -7.83 -20.60 8.81
CA ALA A 81 -7.55 -19.75 7.64
C ALA A 81 -8.44 -18.50 7.60
N LEU A 82 -9.70 -18.62 8.03
CA LEU A 82 -10.63 -17.50 8.16
C LEU A 82 -10.15 -16.51 9.23
N TYR A 83 -9.68 -17.00 10.38
CA TYR A 83 -9.26 -16.15 11.50
C TYR A 83 -8.04 -15.33 11.15
N LEU A 84 -7.07 -15.99 10.52
CA LEU A 84 -5.87 -15.34 10.03
C LEU A 84 -6.21 -14.29 8.97
N SER A 85 -7.25 -14.51 8.15
CA SER A 85 -7.70 -13.48 7.19
C SER A 85 -8.24 -12.21 7.86
N TYR A 86 -8.98 -12.38 8.97
CA TYR A 86 -9.52 -11.28 9.76
C TYR A 86 -8.44 -10.52 10.51
N LEU A 87 -7.53 -11.26 11.15
CA LEU A 87 -6.44 -10.69 11.94
C LEU A 87 -5.44 -9.91 11.09
N TYR A 88 -5.12 -10.44 9.91
CA TYR A 88 -4.16 -9.83 9.02
C TYR A 88 -4.78 -8.84 8.02
N LYS A 89 -6.05 -8.42 8.19
CA LYS A 89 -6.61 -7.30 7.41
C LYS A 89 -5.68 -6.09 7.51
N ALA A 90 -5.29 -5.54 6.35
CA ALA A 90 -4.35 -4.42 6.24
C ALA A 90 -2.99 -4.62 6.96
N ALA A 91 -2.61 -5.86 7.26
CA ALA A 91 -1.34 -6.20 7.91
C ALA A 91 -0.60 -7.29 7.13
N PRO A 92 0.75 -7.27 7.10
CA PRO A 92 1.50 -8.26 6.34
C PRO A 92 1.40 -9.65 6.99
N ILE A 93 0.90 -10.63 6.22
CA ILE A 93 0.99 -12.05 6.61
C ILE A 93 2.44 -12.51 6.49
N PRO A 94 2.97 -13.29 7.46
CA PRO A 94 4.24 -13.98 7.33
C PRO A 94 4.31 -14.78 6.02
N ILE A 95 5.44 -14.69 5.33
CA ILE A 95 5.59 -15.15 3.94
C ILE A 95 5.40 -16.67 3.82
N GLU A 96 5.83 -17.40 4.84
CA GLU A 96 5.77 -18.85 4.97
C GLU A 96 4.32 -19.37 5.04
N TYR A 97 3.40 -18.60 5.63
CA TYR A 97 1.99 -19.01 5.79
C TYR A 97 1.07 -18.44 4.71
N ARG A 98 1.48 -17.35 4.04
CA ARG A 98 0.65 -16.61 3.07
C ARG A 98 0.04 -17.51 2.00
N ARG A 99 0.87 -18.27 1.29
CA ARG A 99 0.40 -19.14 0.18
C ARG A 99 -0.60 -20.17 0.69
N LYS A 100 -0.33 -20.75 1.86
CA LYS A 100 -1.14 -21.79 2.48
C LYS A 100 -2.53 -21.27 2.84
N ILE A 101 -2.61 -20.10 3.47
CA ILE A 101 -3.89 -19.45 3.81
C ILE A 101 -4.68 -19.13 2.53
N ILE A 102 -4.05 -18.49 1.54
CA ILE A 102 -4.74 -18.11 0.28
C ILE A 102 -5.27 -19.35 -0.44
N MET A 103 -4.45 -20.40 -0.60
CA MET A 103 -4.88 -21.64 -1.24
C MET A 103 -6.03 -22.28 -0.46
N LYS A 104 -5.97 -22.25 0.87
CA LYS A 104 -7.03 -22.79 1.70
C LYS A 104 -8.33 -22.01 1.52
N LEU A 105 -8.33 -20.69 1.67
CA LEU A 105 -9.51 -19.84 1.49
C LEU A 105 -10.14 -20.05 0.11
N LYS A 106 -9.33 -20.15 -0.95
CA LYS A 106 -9.81 -20.48 -2.31
C LYS A 106 -10.51 -21.84 -2.38
N SER A 107 -10.05 -22.83 -1.64
CA SER A 107 -10.68 -24.16 -1.62
C SER A 107 -12.00 -24.21 -0.84
N LEU A 108 -12.33 -23.17 -0.06
CA LEU A 108 -13.55 -23.14 0.76
C LEU A 108 -14.81 -22.69 -0.01
N ASN A 109 -14.75 -22.62 -1.34
CA ASN A 109 -15.83 -22.17 -2.24
C ASN A 109 -16.15 -20.66 -2.10
N ASN A 110 -17.06 -20.16 -2.92
CA ASN A 110 -17.41 -18.75 -3.12
C ASN A 110 -17.92 -18.00 -1.87
N LYS A 111 -18.10 -18.67 -0.73
CA LYS A 111 -18.62 -18.05 0.50
C LYS A 111 -17.60 -17.19 1.26
N TYR A 112 -16.33 -17.20 0.86
CA TYR A 112 -15.23 -16.56 1.60
C TYR A 112 -14.47 -15.53 0.77
N TYR A 113 -15.12 -14.92 -0.23
CA TYR A 113 -14.50 -13.83 -0.98
C TYR A 113 -14.17 -12.62 -0.11
N ASP A 114 -14.98 -12.33 0.90
CA ASP A 114 -14.71 -11.24 1.86
C ASP A 114 -13.37 -11.46 2.58
N SER A 115 -13.06 -12.70 2.95
CA SER A 115 -11.78 -13.08 3.57
C SER A 115 -10.59 -12.86 2.62
N LEU A 116 -10.75 -13.17 1.34
CA LEU A 116 -9.74 -12.90 0.33
C LEU A 116 -9.59 -11.39 0.07
N ALA A 117 -10.68 -10.63 0.12
CA ALA A 117 -10.67 -9.18 0.00
C ALA A 117 -9.92 -8.53 1.17
N MET A 118 -10.16 -8.98 2.41
CA MET A 118 -9.41 -8.51 3.58
C MET A 118 -7.91 -8.78 3.46
N LEU A 119 -7.52 -9.93 2.92
CA LEU A 119 -6.10 -10.23 2.64
C LEU A 119 -5.53 -9.45 1.46
N ALA A 120 -6.36 -8.97 0.54
CA ALA A 120 -5.93 -8.11 -0.57
C ALA A 120 -5.55 -6.71 -0.08
N GLU A 121 -6.09 -6.27 1.06
CA GLU A 121 -5.70 -5.03 1.72
C GLU A 121 -4.35 -5.13 2.44
N CYS A 122 -3.83 -6.34 2.68
CA CYS A 122 -2.48 -6.50 3.20
C CYS A 122 -1.51 -5.76 2.29
N PRO A 123 -0.64 -4.88 2.82
CA PRO A 123 0.38 -4.24 1.99
C PRO A 123 1.19 -5.35 1.30
N GLY A 124 1.17 -5.34 -0.03
CA GLY A 124 1.96 -6.27 -0.82
C GLY A 124 3.42 -6.22 -0.39
N THR A 125 4.15 -7.33 -0.54
CA THR A 125 5.61 -7.29 -0.39
C THR A 125 6.18 -6.28 -1.38
N ASP A 126 7.33 -5.70 -1.07
CA ASP A 126 8.00 -4.77 -1.98
C ASP A 126 8.24 -5.43 -3.35
N MET A 127 8.47 -6.74 -3.37
CA MET A 127 8.52 -7.53 -4.61
C MET A 127 7.24 -7.46 -5.45
N ASN A 128 6.05 -7.52 -4.84
CA ASN A 128 4.78 -7.40 -5.56
C ASN A 128 4.52 -5.96 -6.01
N LYS A 129 4.82 -4.97 -5.15
CA LYS A 129 4.74 -3.55 -5.51
C LYS A 129 5.65 -3.26 -6.71
N ASN A 130 6.88 -3.75 -6.70
CA ASN A 130 7.84 -3.62 -7.80
C ASN A 130 7.36 -4.31 -9.08
N LYS A 131 6.80 -5.52 -8.98
CA LYS A 131 6.22 -6.21 -10.16
C LYS A 131 5.10 -5.40 -10.80
N VAL A 132 4.17 -4.88 -10.00
CA VAL A 132 3.06 -4.05 -10.50
C VAL A 132 3.58 -2.74 -11.07
N ALA A 133 4.46 -2.05 -10.33
CA ALA A 133 5.07 -0.79 -10.74
C ALA A 133 5.81 -0.94 -12.07
N ASN A 134 6.59 -2.01 -12.25
CA ASN A 134 7.31 -2.29 -13.48
C ASN A 134 6.38 -2.67 -14.65
N ALA A 135 5.29 -3.41 -14.39
CA ALA A 135 4.32 -3.78 -15.43
C ALA A 135 3.61 -2.56 -16.04
N VAL A 136 3.43 -1.47 -15.28
CA VAL A 136 2.77 -0.25 -15.76
C VAL A 136 3.75 0.85 -16.18
N LYS A 137 5.03 0.74 -15.79
CA LYS A 137 6.07 1.78 -15.95
C LYS A 137 6.17 2.29 -17.39
N ASP A 138 6.31 1.39 -18.36
CA ASP A 138 6.54 1.77 -19.76
C ASP A 138 5.37 2.57 -20.35
N LYS A 139 4.13 2.21 -19.97
CA LYS A 139 2.92 2.89 -20.44
C LYS A 139 2.77 4.26 -19.78
N VAL A 140 3.00 4.34 -18.47
CA VAL A 140 2.98 5.61 -17.74
C VAL A 140 4.06 6.56 -18.27
N GLN A 141 5.26 6.03 -18.55
CA GLN A 141 6.36 6.81 -19.09
C GLN A 141 6.02 7.41 -20.47
N LYS A 142 5.38 6.63 -21.35
CA LYS A 142 4.88 7.14 -22.65
C LYS A 142 3.88 8.30 -22.47
N TYR A 143 2.95 8.22 -21.53
CA TYR A 143 1.99 9.30 -21.29
C TYR A 143 2.60 10.52 -20.57
N SER A 144 3.77 10.36 -19.96
CA SER A 144 4.53 11.49 -19.39
C SER A 144 5.37 12.25 -20.43
N ASP A 145 5.63 11.62 -21.59
CA ASP A 145 6.41 12.18 -22.70
C ASP A 145 5.49 13.00 -23.64
N GLU A 146 5.84 14.27 -23.80
CA GLU A 146 5.14 15.24 -24.64
C GLU A 146 5.11 14.82 -26.11
N LYS A 147 6.24 14.29 -26.60
CA LYS A 147 6.37 13.88 -28.00
C LYS A 147 5.43 12.73 -28.34
N TYR A 148 5.19 11.83 -27.41
CA TYR A 148 4.29 10.69 -27.61
C TYR A 148 2.81 11.13 -27.70
N MET A 149 2.41 12.10 -26.88
CA MET A 149 1.03 12.61 -26.85
C MET A 149 0.66 13.32 -28.16
N ASP A 150 1.58 14.10 -28.74
CA ASP A 150 1.32 14.84 -29.98
C ASP A 150 1.33 13.95 -31.24
N GLN A 151 2.08 12.86 -31.22
CA GLN A 151 2.23 11.97 -32.37
C GLN A 151 1.11 10.91 -32.47
N SER A 152 0.47 10.57 -31.35
CA SER A 152 -0.56 9.53 -31.33
C SER A 152 -1.88 10.05 -31.92
N ARG A 153 -2.40 9.32 -32.91
CA ARG A 153 -3.69 9.61 -33.56
C ARG A 153 -4.85 9.71 -32.56
N TYR A 154 -4.77 8.98 -31.45
CA TYR A 154 -5.79 8.97 -30.40
C TYR A 154 -5.97 10.33 -29.71
N TRP A 155 -4.91 11.13 -29.64
CA TRP A 155 -4.94 12.42 -28.92
C TRP A 155 -5.14 13.62 -29.85
N LYS A 156 -5.19 13.45 -31.17
CA LYS A 156 -5.28 14.58 -32.10
C LYS A 156 -6.53 15.44 -31.87
N ASP A 157 -7.65 14.79 -31.58
CA ASP A 157 -8.96 15.44 -31.41
C ASP A 157 -9.27 15.78 -29.94
N GLN A 158 -8.34 15.49 -29.02
CA GLN A 158 -8.52 15.77 -27.60
C GLN A 158 -8.13 17.21 -27.27
N ASP A 159 -8.88 17.83 -26.36
CA ASP A 159 -8.58 19.17 -25.88
C ASP A 159 -7.21 19.25 -25.16
N ASN A 160 -6.49 20.35 -25.36
CA ASN A 160 -5.15 20.53 -24.79
C ASN A 160 -5.15 20.48 -23.26
N LYS A 161 -6.22 20.98 -22.62
CA LYS A 161 -6.36 20.92 -21.17
C LYS A 161 -6.41 19.48 -20.65
N TYR A 162 -7.13 18.61 -21.36
CA TYR A 162 -7.22 17.20 -21.00
C TYR A 162 -5.88 16.46 -21.18
N LYS A 163 -5.14 16.76 -22.26
CA LYS A 163 -3.79 16.20 -22.48
C LYS A 163 -2.83 16.58 -21.35
N GLU A 164 -2.81 17.85 -20.97
CA GLU A 164 -1.95 18.33 -19.88
C GLU A 164 -2.34 17.72 -18.52
N GLU A 165 -3.64 17.50 -18.27
CA GLU A 165 -4.09 16.79 -17.08
C GLU A 165 -3.58 15.34 -17.04
N ILE A 166 -3.71 14.59 -18.14
CA ILE A 166 -3.22 13.22 -18.25
C ILE A 166 -1.69 13.17 -18.10
N LYS A 167 -0.97 14.08 -18.75
CA LYS A 167 0.49 14.21 -18.65
C LYS A 167 0.93 14.50 -17.22
N SER A 168 0.27 15.43 -16.54
CA SER A 168 0.52 15.76 -15.14
C SER A 168 0.30 14.54 -14.23
N LYS A 169 -0.82 13.84 -14.39
CA LYS A 169 -1.12 12.60 -13.65
C LYS A 169 -0.10 11.49 -13.94
N ALA A 170 0.28 11.30 -15.21
CA ALA A 170 1.30 10.32 -15.60
C ALA A 170 2.66 10.61 -14.95
N LYS A 171 3.07 11.88 -14.89
CA LYS A 171 4.30 12.31 -14.18
C LYS A 171 4.24 12.00 -12.68
N GLN A 172 3.11 12.26 -12.03
CA GLN A 172 2.92 11.93 -10.61
C GLN A 172 3.02 10.42 -10.36
N VAL A 173 2.33 9.61 -11.18
CA VAL A 173 2.38 8.14 -11.08
C VAL A 173 3.79 7.62 -11.37
N LEU A 174 4.49 8.18 -12.35
CA LEU A 174 5.87 7.81 -12.66
C LEU A 174 6.81 8.08 -11.49
N ALA A 175 6.64 9.22 -10.82
CA ALA A 175 7.39 9.54 -9.61
C ALA A 175 7.13 8.51 -8.51
N MET A 176 5.86 8.14 -8.23
CA MET A 176 5.51 7.08 -7.27
C MET A 176 6.17 5.74 -7.61
N ILE A 177 6.16 5.33 -8.89
CA ILE A 177 6.83 4.11 -9.37
C ILE A 177 8.33 4.14 -9.08
N MET A 178 8.97 5.29 -9.26
CA MET A 178 10.40 5.46 -8.92
C MET A 178 10.65 5.35 -7.41
N GLN A 179 9.76 5.86 -6.56
CA GLN A 179 9.89 5.72 -5.09
C GLN A 179 9.83 4.25 -4.68
N ILE A 180 8.85 3.52 -5.24
CA ILE A 180 8.64 2.08 -5.00
C ILE A 180 9.89 1.28 -5.39
N ASN A 181 10.42 1.51 -6.60
CA ASN A 181 11.59 0.77 -7.10
C ASN A 181 12.91 1.11 -6.40
N ASN A 182 13.06 2.34 -5.89
CA ASN A 182 14.29 2.79 -5.24
C ASN A 182 14.27 2.61 -3.71
N GLY A 183 13.17 2.16 -3.12
CA GLY A 183 13.02 2.00 -1.67
C GLY A 183 13.14 3.31 -0.87
N LYS A 184 13.03 4.47 -1.54
CA LYS A 184 13.20 5.80 -0.92
C LYS A 184 11.85 6.36 -0.45
N ASN A 185 11.84 6.92 0.75
CA ASN A 185 10.65 7.48 1.38
C ASN A 185 10.22 8.80 0.68
N SER A 186 8.92 9.07 0.62
CA SER A 186 8.32 10.16 -0.16
C SER A 186 8.84 11.56 0.22
N ASP A 187 9.21 11.77 1.48
CA ASP A 187 9.74 13.04 2.00
C ASP A 187 11.10 13.43 1.40
N GLN A 188 11.91 12.44 1.01
CA GLN A 188 13.24 12.68 0.48
C GLN A 188 13.19 13.20 -0.96
N ILE A 189 12.19 12.76 -1.73
CA ILE A 189 11.99 13.13 -3.13
C ILE A 189 11.27 14.49 -3.25
N ALA A 190 10.38 14.82 -2.32
CA ALA A 190 9.78 16.16 -2.26
C ALA A 190 10.85 17.26 -2.07
N ARG A 191 11.89 16.99 -1.27
CA ARG A 191 13.03 17.90 -1.08
C ARG A 191 13.90 18.00 -2.34
N GLU A 192 14.16 16.90 -3.03
CA GLU A 192 14.93 16.89 -4.29
C GLU A 192 14.16 17.63 -5.41
N ASN A 193 12.86 17.40 -5.56
CA ASN A 193 12.04 18.09 -6.56
C ASN A 193 11.89 19.59 -6.30
N SER A 194 11.77 20.01 -5.03
CA SER A 194 11.73 21.43 -4.66
C SER A 194 13.07 22.13 -4.97
N SER A 195 14.17 21.41 -4.79
CA SER A 195 15.53 21.90 -5.09
C SER A 195 15.76 22.04 -6.61
N SER A 196 15.28 21.08 -7.41
CA SER A 196 15.36 21.16 -8.87
C SER A 196 14.48 22.28 -9.45
N GLN A 197 13.30 22.55 -8.88
CA GLN A 197 12.46 23.68 -9.28
C GLN A 197 13.08 25.04 -8.92
N GLN A 198 13.78 25.15 -7.78
CA GLN A 198 14.54 26.36 -7.43
C GLN A 198 15.75 26.59 -8.35
N GLN A 199 16.43 25.52 -8.79
CA GLN A 199 17.54 25.64 -9.76
C GLN A 199 17.06 26.08 -11.15
N LEU A 200 15.88 25.61 -11.60
CA LEU A 200 15.24 26.06 -12.85
C LEU A 200 14.76 27.50 -12.80
N ALA A 201 14.25 27.95 -11.65
CA ALA A 201 13.88 29.36 -11.43
C ALA A 201 15.10 30.29 -11.44
N SER A 202 16.21 29.85 -10.86
CA SER A 202 17.46 30.64 -10.76
C SER A 202 18.22 30.76 -12.09
N SER A 203 18.02 29.82 -13.02
CA SER A 203 18.60 29.86 -14.36
C SER A 203 17.77 30.67 -15.36
N SER A 204 16.50 30.95 -15.05
CA SER A 204 15.61 31.79 -15.87
C SER A 204 15.75 33.30 -15.59
N SER A 205 16.38 33.69 -14.49
CA SER A 205 16.55 35.10 -14.08
C SER A 205 17.83 35.80 -14.62
N LEU A 206 18.64 35.13 -15.46
CA LEU A 206 19.93 35.67 -15.94
C LEU A 206 19.91 36.29 -17.34
N GLN A 207 18.76 36.43 -17.99
CA GLN A 207 18.65 37.23 -19.22
C GLN A 207 18.11 38.63 -18.91
N THR A 208 18.95 39.50 -18.33
CA THR A 208 18.67 40.94 -18.37
C THR A 208 19.13 41.47 -19.72
N TYR A 209 18.15 41.90 -20.51
CA TYR A 209 18.34 42.55 -21.80
C TYR A 209 19.10 43.86 -21.58
N THR A 210 20.33 43.97 -22.09
CA THR A 210 21.01 45.26 -22.22
C THR A 210 20.43 46.02 -23.42
N PRO A 211 19.89 47.23 -23.23
CA PRO A 211 19.41 48.02 -24.36
C PRO A 211 20.60 48.45 -25.23
N ILE A 212 20.51 48.19 -26.52
CA ILE A 212 21.48 48.67 -27.51
C ILE A 212 21.35 50.20 -27.57
N SER A 213 22.41 50.89 -27.14
CA SER A 213 22.55 52.34 -27.23
C SER A 213 22.70 52.73 -28.71
N ASN A 214 21.76 53.53 -29.22
CA ASN A 214 21.86 54.16 -30.52
C ASN A 214 22.96 55.23 -30.48
N ASP A 215 23.99 55.02 -31.29
CA ASP A 215 25.09 55.96 -31.50
C ASP A 215 24.73 56.94 -32.65
N PRO A 216 24.74 58.27 -32.45
CA PRO A 216 24.52 59.24 -33.52
C PRO A 216 25.85 59.89 -33.92
N LEU A 217 26.35 59.61 -35.14
CA LEU A 217 27.46 60.37 -35.71
C LEU A 217 27.19 60.81 -37.16
N LEU A 218 27.08 62.13 -37.27
CA LEU A 218 27.17 63.00 -38.45
C LEU A 218 28.25 62.55 -39.47
N THR A 219 28.05 62.80 -40.77
CA THR A 219 28.45 64.06 -41.45
C THR A 219 28.06 64.09 -42.94
N LYS A 220 27.47 65.24 -43.33
CA LYS A 220 27.59 66.03 -44.57
C LYS A 220 28.24 65.41 -45.81
N ASP A 221 27.61 65.64 -46.97
CA ASP A 221 28.29 66.43 -48.02
C ASP A 221 27.31 67.17 -48.94
N GLN A 222 27.69 68.41 -49.30
CA GLN A 222 27.04 69.27 -50.29
C GLN A 222 27.98 69.36 -51.50
N GLY A 223 27.44 69.11 -52.69
CA GLY A 223 28.09 69.34 -53.98
C GLY A 223 27.09 69.13 -55.10
#